data_AF-A0A0A0D415-F1
#
_entry.id   AF-A0A0A0D415-F1
#
_cell.length_a   1.000
_cell.length_b   1.000
_cell.length_c   1.000
_cell.angle_alpha   90.00
_cell.angle_beta   90.00
_cell.angle_gamma   90.00
#
_symmetry.space_group_name_H-M   'P 1'
#
loop_
_entity.id
_entity.type
_entity.pdbx_description
1 polymer ?
#
loop_
_entity_poly.entity_id
_entity_poly.type
_entity_poly.pdbx_seq_one_letter_code
_entity_poly.pdbx_strand_id
1 'polypeptide(L)'
;MRQRLLPAVLILAAAFAGPATAAPPGTEIADGFESGRIDPQVWAPCPRAENRFFIEETVVRSGRYAAGMALLPDATMPPAIPKAELARRRSGCLDTAPGAVFNPEDDQRAELWLQSVQPAGTDSWFGFSFRIDSPDAGAGGNRLVVGQWKQSGSQSPFLAQRFKGGAFHLTLEQATASPGQQCRVLVAWQDGYDFSDFPAGSRSFLHGGADELDVELPPAPAGECARGLAIDRVAPLPSPFGAWVDMVVHLRVAGGPDDLIEVWADGRPVVTVGGPVGSPAARDQYFKFGPYRDPSPAPLVVRFDDFSRGDSFAAVDPRRFDP
;
A
#
# COMPACT_ATOMS: atom_id res chain seq x y z
N MET A 1 29.83 41.70 61.54
CA MET A 1 29.45 41.77 60.11
C MET A 1 29.99 40.52 59.41
N ARG A 2 29.19 39.46 59.31
CA ARG A 2 29.54 38.25 58.53
C ARG A 2 28.23 37.58 58.10
N GLN A 3 27.91 37.78 56.82
CA GLN A 3 26.72 37.28 56.13
C GLN A 3 26.74 35.76 56.04
N ARG A 4 25.54 35.19 56.15
CA ARG A 4 25.23 33.78 55.88
C ARG A 4 25.42 33.49 54.39
N LEU A 5 26.10 32.40 54.06
CA LEU A 5 26.07 31.77 52.75
C LEU A 5 25.39 30.40 52.91
N LEU A 6 24.20 30.27 52.29
CA LEU A 6 23.53 29.00 52.05
C LEU A 6 24.15 28.33 50.80
N PRO A 7 24.22 26.99 50.74
CA PRO A 7 24.74 26.31 49.56
C PRO A 7 23.70 26.34 48.42
N ALA A 8 24.16 26.65 47.22
CA ALA A 8 23.37 26.55 46.00
C ALA A 8 23.17 25.08 45.63
N VAL A 9 21.92 24.62 45.62
CA VAL A 9 21.53 23.34 45.04
C VAL A 9 21.37 23.53 43.54
N LEU A 10 22.26 22.92 42.76
CA LEU A 10 22.13 22.81 41.31
C LEU A 10 21.06 21.76 41.01
N ILE A 11 19.89 22.19 40.52
CA ILE A 11 18.87 21.28 39.97
C ILE A 11 19.22 21.05 38.50
N LEU A 12 19.73 19.86 38.17
CA LEU A 12 19.82 19.39 36.80
C LEU A 12 18.38 19.16 36.28
N ALA A 13 17.93 19.99 35.35
CA ALA A 13 16.71 19.72 34.60
C ALA A 13 16.98 18.58 33.61
N ALA A 14 16.50 17.39 33.92
CA ALA A 14 16.43 16.28 32.97
C ALA A 14 15.44 16.66 31.86
N ALA A 15 15.93 16.79 30.63
CA ALA A 15 15.09 16.91 29.45
C ALA A 15 14.35 15.57 29.24
N PHE A 16 13.09 15.51 29.64
CA PHE A 16 12.21 14.41 29.29
C PHE A 16 11.94 14.47 27.78
N ALA A 17 12.43 13.48 27.04
CA ALA A 17 11.98 13.20 25.69
C ALA A 17 10.48 12.88 25.75
N GLY A 18 9.66 13.79 25.25
CA GLY A 18 8.22 13.59 25.12
C GLY A 18 7.91 12.47 24.10
N PRO A 19 6.71 11.87 24.17
CA PRO A 19 6.29 10.87 23.20
C PRO A 19 6.27 11.50 21.79
N ALA A 20 6.63 10.71 20.79
CA ALA A 20 6.59 11.12 19.38
C ALA A 20 5.19 11.61 19.04
N THR A 21 5.05 12.91 18.79
CA THR A 21 3.81 13.54 18.32
C THR A 21 3.50 13.00 16.94
N ALA A 22 2.33 12.38 16.78
CA ALA A 22 1.75 12.09 15.47
C ALA A 22 1.74 13.39 14.63
N ALA A 23 2.19 13.30 13.37
CA ALA A 23 2.12 14.42 12.45
C ALA A 23 0.66 14.91 12.33
N PRO A 24 0.41 16.23 12.23
CA PRO A 24 -0.94 16.74 12.06
C PRO A 24 -1.58 16.16 10.79
N PRO A 25 -2.89 15.87 10.81
CA PRO A 25 -3.63 15.54 9.59
C PRO A 25 -3.43 16.66 8.56
N GLY A 26 -3.16 16.30 7.31
CA GLY A 26 -2.87 17.27 6.23
C GLY A 26 -1.41 17.63 6.01
N THR A 27 -0.44 16.84 6.53
CA THR A 27 0.96 17.02 6.08
C THR A 27 1.10 16.51 4.66
N GLU A 28 1.25 17.44 3.71
CA GLU A 28 1.61 17.13 2.34
C GLU A 28 2.95 16.38 2.31
N ILE A 29 2.96 15.25 1.63
CA ILE A 29 4.17 14.47 1.35
C ILE A 29 4.26 14.38 -0.16
N ALA A 30 5.44 14.61 -0.73
CA ALA A 30 5.70 14.37 -2.14
C ALA A 30 7.10 13.77 -2.30
N ASP A 31 7.22 12.82 -3.23
CA ASP A 31 8.49 12.23 -3.62
C ASP A 31 8.40 11.74 -5.07
N GLY A 32 8.95 12.54 -5.98
CA GLY A 32 9.21 12.14 -7.38
C GLY A 32 10.63 11.63 -7.58
N PHE A 33 11.32 11.23 -6.50
CA PHE A 33 12.66 10.61 -6.53
C PHE A 33 13.79 11.46 -7.14
N GLU A 34 13.54 12.76 -7.40
CA GLU A 34 14.45 13.71 -8.05
C GLU A 34 15.79 13.93 -7.33
N SER A 35 15.90 13.52 -6.08
CA SER A 35 17.17 13.54 -5.35
C SER A 35 18.10 12.39 -5.74
N GLY A 36 17.67 11.47 -6.60
CA GLY A 36 18.42 10.25 -6.95
C GLY A 36 18.54 9.28 -5.78
N ARG A 37 17.57 9.30 -4.85
CA ARG A 37 17.53 8.43 -3.67
C ARG A 37 16.08 8.09 -3.31
N ILE A 38 15.89 6.97 -2.61
CA ILE A 38 14.63 6.69 -1.92
C ILE A 38 14.76 7.30 -0.54
N ASP A 39 14.02 8.38 -0.27
CA ASP A 39 14.19 9.15 0.96
C ASP A 39 13.74 8.34 2.18
N PRO A 40 14.63 8.00 3.13
CA PRO A 40 14.27 7.19 4.29
C PRO A 40 13.33 7.91 5.26
N GLN A 41 13.14 9.23 5.14
CA GLN A 41 12.14 9.97 5.91
C GLN A 41 10.71 9.76 5.37
N VAL A 42 10.59 9.47 4.07
CA VAL A 42 9.30 9.22 3.41
C VAL A 42 9.02 7.73 3.33
N TRP A 43 10.02 6.96 2.89
CA TRP A 43 9.88 5.55 2.57
C TRP A 43 10.74 4.68 3.47
N ALA A 44 10.19 3.52 3.78
CA ALA A 44 10.89 2.44 4.41
C ALA A 44 10.89 1.26 3.41
N PRO A 45 11.97 1.00 2.66
CA PRO A 45 12.10 -0.19 1.83
C PRO A 45 12.08 -1.46 2.69
N CYS A 46 11.42 -2.53 2.23
CA CYS A 46 11.36 -3.82 2.93
C CYS A 46 12.40 -4.79 2.32
N PRO A 47 13.68 -4.78 2.77
CA PRO A 47 14.70 -5.62 2.18
C PRO A 47 14.42 -7.10 2.47
N ARG A 48 14.58 -7.94 1.43
CA ARG A 48 14.59 -9.41 1.50
C ARG A 48 15.67 -9.97 0.58
N ALA A 49 15.98 -11.25 0.74
CA ALA A 49 17.04 -11.89 -0.04
C ALA A 49 16.71 -11.96 -1.54
N GLU A 50 15.43 -12.04 -1.89
CA GLU A 50 14.95 -12.12 -3.28
C GLU A 50 14.73 -10.78 -3.96
N ASN A 51 14.93 -9.64 -3.28
CA ASN A 51 14.53 -8.34 -3.80
C ASN A 51 15.66 -7.32 -3.91
N ARG A 52 15.41 -6.28 -4.72
CA ARG A 52 16.28 -5.10 -4.83
C ARG A 52 15.44 -3.85 -5.02
N PHE A 53 15.81 -2.78 -4.30
CA PHE A 53 15.31 -1.42 -4.52
C PHE A 53 16.41 -0.61 -5.18
N PHE A 54 16.08 0.19 -6.18
CA PHE A 54 17.04 0.96 -6.96
C PHE A 54 16.43 2.27 -7.48
N ILE A 55 17.29 3.15 -7.99
CA ILE A 55 16.88 4.35 -8.71
C ILE A 55 16.96 4.08 -10.20
N GLU A 56 15.88 4.34 -10.90
CA GLU A 56 15.72 4.21 -12.34
C GLU A 56 15.96 5.56 -13.00
N GLU A 57 16.73 5.58 -14.09
CA GLU A 57 17.08 6.81 -14.82
C GLU A 57 16.59 6.76 -16.28
N THR A 58 16.24 5.58 -16.78
CA THR A 58 15.93 5.35 -18.20
C THR A 58 14.44 5.18 -18.46
N VAL A 59 13.70 4.64 -17.50
CA VAL A 59 12.25 4.48 -17.59
C VAL A 59 11.62 5.22 -16.41
N VAL A 60 11.42 6.50 -16.62
CA VAL A 60 10.84 7.44 -15.65
C VAL A 60 9.48 7.91 -16.16
N ARG A 61 8.58 8.34 -15.27
CA ARG A 61 7.29 8.91 -15.69
C ARG A 61 7.46 10.39 -16.01
N SER A 62 8.15 11.09 -15.13
CA SER A 62 8.44 12.51 -15.22
C SER A 62 9.86 12.75 -14.69
N GLY A 63 10.39 13.97 -14.85
CA GLY A 63 11.67 14.34 -14.27
C GLY A 63 12.87 13.50 -14.75
N ARG A 64 13.74 13.13 -13.81
CA ARG A 64 15.02 12.44 -14.04
C ARG A 64 15.07 11.05 -13.45
N TYR A 65 14.29 10.77 -12.40
CA TYR A 65 14.41 9.55 -11.64
C TYR A 65 13.06 8.95 -11.27
N ALA A 66 13.01 7.62 -11.18
CA ALA A 66 11.90 6.89 -10.58
C ALA A 66 12.42 5.85 -9.57
N ALA A 67 11.56 5.35 -8.68
CA ALA A 67 11.90 4.23 -7.83
C ALA A 67 11.62 2.90 -8.53
N GLY A 68 12.61 2.01 -8.50
CA GLY A 68 12.50 0.63 -8.97
C GLY A 68 12.42 -0.37 -7.83
N MET A 69 11.48 -1.32 -7.93
CA MET A 69 11.33 -2.45 -7.01
C MET A 69 11.36 -3.75 -7.80
N ALA A 70 12.43 -4.52 -7.63
CA ALA A 70 12.64 -5.76 -8.35
C ALA A 70 12.51 -7.00 -7.43
N LEU A 71 11.89 -8.04 -7.98
CA LEU A 71 11.93 -9.41 -7.49
C LEU A 71 12.80 -10.24 -8.42
N LEU A 72 13.64 -11.10 -7.83
CA LEU A 72 14.63 -11.92 -8.52
C LEU A 72 15.52 -11.09 -9.46
N PRO A 73 16.18 -10.03 -8.95
CA PRO A 73 16.96 -9.11 -9.76
C PRO A 73 18.21 -9.80 -10.32
N ASP A 74 18.59 -9.44 -11.54
CA ASP A 74 19.84 -9.90 -12.16
C ASP A 74 20.96 -8.84 -12.10
N ALA A 75 22.07 -9.13 -12.78
CA ALA A 75 23.24 -8.25 -12.82
C ALA A 75 23.09 -7.06 -13.79
N THR A 76 22.07 -7.06 -14.66
CA THR A 76 21.80 -5.99 -15.62
C THR A 76 21.00 -4.84 -15.00
N MET A 77 20.27 -5.12 -13.92
CA MET A 77 19.52 -4.10 -13.18
C MET A 77 20.45 -3.13 -12.45
N PRO A 78 20.02 -1.87 -12.25
CA PRO A 78 20.77 -0.89 -11.46
C PRO A 78 21.17 -1.42 -10.07
N PRO A 79 22.24 -0.86 -9.48
CA PRO A 79 22.69 -1.27 -8.15
C PRO A 79 21.62 -0.99 -7.10
N ALA A 80 21.63 -1.79 -6.04
CA ALA A 80 20.75 -1.57 -4.90
C ALA A 80 21.04 -0.21 -4.25
N ILE A 81 19.99 0.49 -3.80
CA ILE A 81 20.18 1.65 -2.93
C ILE A 81 20.88 1.23 -1.62
N PRO A 82 21.64 2.14 -0.99
CA PRO A 82 22.18 1.90 0.33
C PRO A 82 21.09 1.53 1.33
N LYS A 83 21.39 0.61 2.25
CA LYS A 83 20.48 0.30 3.36
C LYS A 83 20.35 1.53 4.26
N ALA A 84 19.13 1.95 4.54
CA ALA A 84 18.84 2.92 5.58
C ALA A 84 18.53 2.21 6.91
N GLU A 85 19.01 2.75 8.03
CA GLU A 85 18.53 2.34 9.34
C GLU A 85 17.12 2.88 9.56
N LEU A 86 16.19 2.00 9.88
CA LEU A 86 14.77 2.33 10.01
C LEU A 86 14.32 2.08 11.46
N ALA A 87 13.63 3.06 12.04
CA ALA A 87 13.17 2.98 13.43
C ALA A 87 12.08 1.92 13.66
N ARG A 88 11.32 1.56 12.61
CA ARG A 88 10.16 0.66 12.70
C ARG A 88 10.48 -0.74 12.17
N ARG A 89 10.29 -1.74 13.05
CA ARG A 89 10.24 -3.15 12.67
C ARG A 89 8.98 -3.45 11.88
N ARG A 90 9.12 -4.12 10.72
CA ARG A 90 8.04 -4.40 9.78
C ARG A 90 8.03 -5.89 9.46
N SER A 91 6.87 -6.52 9.61
CA SER A 91 6.72 -7.95 9.37
C SER A 91 7.05 -8.31 7.93
N GLY A 92 7.68 -9.46 7.73
CA GLY A 92 8.08 -9.95 6.40
C GLY A 92 9.33 -9.28 5.82
N CYS A 93 9.99 -8.38 6.54
CA CYS A 93 11.26 -7.76 6.13
C CYS A 93 12.43 -8.32 6.95
N LEU A 94 13.66 -8.26 6.40
CA LEU A 94 14.87 -8.72 7.09
C LEU A 94 15.11 -8.05 8.45
N ASP A 95 14.55 -6.86 8.69
CA ASP A 95 14.62 -6.17 9.99
C ASP A 95 13.96 -6.97 11.14
N THR A 96 12.99 -7.82 10.81
CA THR A 96 12.28 -8.69 11.76
C THR A 96 12.73 -10.14 11.74
N ALA A 97 13.46 -10.54 10.69
CA ALA A 97 14.06 -11.86 10.55
C ALA A 97 15.48 -11.76 9.97
N PRO A 98 16.45 -11.26 10.75
CA PRO A 98 17.83 -11.16 10.29
C PRO A 98 18.36 -12.54 9.90
N GLY A 99 18.92 -12.67 8.70
CA GLY A 99 19.47 -13.94 8.20
C GLY A 99 18.45 -14.88 7.57
N ALA A 100 17.20 -14.45 7.37
CA ALA A 100 16.25 -15.22 6.56
C ALA A 100 16.83 -15.46 5.16
N VAL A 101 16.88 -16.73 4.77
CA VAL A 101 17.32 -17.17 3.44
C VAL A 101 16.11 -17.20 2.52
N PHE A 102 16.30 -16.86 1.25
CA PHE A 102 15.24 -16.97 0.25
C PHE A 102 14.85 -18.45 0.06
N ASN A 103 13.56 -18.74 0.21
CA ASN A 103 12.94 -19.99 -0.20
C ASN A 103 12.04 -19.71 -1.42
N PRO A 104 12.25 -20.37 -2.57
CA PRO A 104 11.43 -20.17 -3.77
C PRO A 104 9.93 -20.43 -3.58
N GLU A 105 9.57 -21.26 -2.60
CA GLU A 105 8.18 -21.61 -2.27
C GLU A 105 7.50 -20.60 -1.34
N ASP A 106 8.23 -19.61 -0.82
CA ASP A 106 7.65 -18.55 -0.01
C ASP A 106 7.11 -17.41 -0.89
N ASP A 107 6.17 -16.64 -0.32
CA ASP A 107 5.75 -15.39 -0.93
C ASP A 107 6.94 -14.45 -1.17
N GLN A 108 6.82 -13.63 -2.20
CA GLN A 108 7.89 -12.75 -2.66
C GLN A 108 7.41 -11.31 -2.59
N ARG A 109 8.25 -10.41 -2.08
CA ARG A 109 7.87 -8.99 -1.95
C ARG A 109 9.02 -8.02 -2.13
N ALA A 110 8.74 -6.86 -2.71
CA ALA A 110 9.63 -5.70 -2.78
C ALA A 110 8.82 -4.44 -2.50
N GLU A 111 8.40 -4.25 -1.24
CA GLU A 111 7.49 -3.17 -0.86
C GLU A 111 8.23 -1.96 -0.26
N LEU A 112 7.96 -0.77 -0.77
CA LEU A 112 8.15 0.50 -0.08
C LEU A 112 6.98 0.71 0.88
N TRP A 113 7.28 0.99 2.14
CA TRP A 113 6.27 1.36 3.14
C TRP A 113 6.34 2.86 3.36
N LEU A 114 5.20 3.55 3.30
CA LEU A 114 5.16 4.95 3.71
C LEU A 114 5.42 5.03 5.22
N GLN A 115 6.41 5.82 5.63
CA GLN A 115 6.79 6.00 7.04
C GLN A 115 5.64 6.60 7.86
N SER A 116 4.91 7.54 7.26
CA SER A 116 3.80 8.23 7.92
C SER A 116 2.57 7.34 8.00
N VAL A 117 2.17 7.00 9.22
CA VAL A 117 0.92 6.35 9.59
C VAL A 117 -0.13 7.42 9.92
N GLN A 118 -1.39 7.17 9.60
CA GLN A 118 -2.51 8.06 9.90
C GLN A 118 -3.53 7.37 10.81
N PRO A 119 -4.31 8.10 11.63
CA PRO A 119 -5.50 7.54 12.25
C PRO A 119 -6.47 6.97 11.20
N ALA A 120 -7.19 5.89 11.53
CA ALA A 120 -8.30 5.43 10.71
C ALA A 120 -9.35 6.55 10.55
N GLY A 121 -9.99 6.63 9.38
CA GLY A 121 -10.96 7.68 9.07
C GLY A 121 -10.35 9.02 8.66
N THR A 122 -9.03 9.15 8.61
CA THR A 122 -8.38 10.36 8.08
C THR A 122 -8.77 10.52 6.61
N ASP A 123 -9.31 11.69 6.27
CA ASP A 123 -9.55 12.13 4.90
C ASP A 123 -8.19 12.38 4.22
N SER A 124 -7.89 11.65 3.16
CA SER A 124 -6.59 11.71 2.51
C SER A 124 -6.65 11.40 1.03
N TRP A 125 -5.87 12.15 0.28
CA TRP A 125 -5.66 11.99 -1.14
C TRP A 125 -4.27 11.43 -1.38
N PHE A 126 -4.16 10.45 -2.26
CA PHE A 126 -2.91 9.85 -2.71
C PHE A 126 -2.85 9.96 -4.21
N GLY A 127 -1.71 10.36 -4.75
CA GLY A 127 -1.45 10.34 -6.17
C GLY A 127 -0.08 9.76 -6.45
N PHE A 128 0.03 8.98 -7.51
CA PHE A 128 1.29 8.38 -7.93
C PHE A 128 1.18 7.79 -9.32
N SER A 129 2.33 7.59 -9.95
CA SER A 129 2.43 6.90 -11.21
C SER A 129 3.13 5.57 -11.03
N PHE A 130 2.69 4.56 -11.78
CA PHE A 130 3.35 3.26 -11.74
C PHE A 130 3.33 2.53 -13.07
N ARG A 131 4.30 1.62 -13.22
CA ARG A 131 4.48 0.77 -14.39
C ARG A 131 4.94 -0.61 -13.96
N ILE A 132 4.48 -1.65 -14.64
CA ILE A 132 4.92 -3.04 -14.46
C ILE A 132 5.61 -3.48 -15.75
N ASP A 133 6.88 -3.86 -15.68
CA ASP A 133 7.66 -4.09 -16.91
C ASP A 133 7.49 -5.47 -17.52
N SER A 134 6.99 -6.42 -16.73
CA SER A 134 6.76 -7.78 -17.19
C SER A 134 5.28 -7.95 -17.49
N PRO A 135 4.86 -8.01 -18.77
CA PRO A 135 3.46 -8.29 -19.14
C PRO A 135 2.99 -9.65 -18.62
N ASP A 136 3.94 -10.56 -18.36
CA ASP A 136 3.70 -11.88 -17.78
C ASP A 136 3.64 -11.85 -16.24
N ALA A 137 3.77 -10.68 -15.59
CA ALA A 137 3.67 -10.61 -14.13
C ALA A 137 2.22 -10.86 -13.69
N GLY A 138 1.94 -12.08 -13.25
CA GLY A 138 0.59 -12.58 -12.98
C GLY A 138 0.07 -13.56 -14.03
N ALA A 139 0.86 -13.88 -15.06
CA ALA A 139 0.61 -15.03 -15.93
C ALA A 139 0.65 -16.32 -15.11
N GLY A 140 -0.29 -17.24 -15.37
CA GLY A 140 -0.45 -18.49 -14.62
C GLY A 140 -1.41 -18.42 -13.43
N GLY A 141 -2.09 -17.28 -13.19
CA GLY A 141 -3.13 -17.17 -12.16
C GLY A 141 -2.60 -16.88 -10.75
N ASN A 142 -1.29 -16.65 -10.59
CA ASN A 142 -0.70 -16.26 -9.32
C ASN A 142 -1.15 -14.86 -8.90
N ARG A 143 -1.37 -14.65 -7.60
CA ARG A 143 -1.69 -13.35 -7.03
C ARG A 143 -0.50 -12.42 -7.17
N LEU A 144 -0.75 -11.20 -7.63
CA LEU A 144 0.14 -10.05 -7.47
C LEU A 144 -0.64 -8.88 -6.87
N VAL A 145 -0.06 -8.21 -5.89
CA VAL A 145 -0.56 -6.99 -5.26
C VAL A 145 0.53 -5.93 -5.35
N VAL A 146 0.17 -4.69 -5.66
CA VAL A 146 1.17 -3.60 -5.81
C VAL A 146 0.90 -2.45 -4.84
N GLY A 147 -0.23 -1.76 -4.97
CA GLY A 147 -0.67 -0.74 -4.01
C GLY A 147 -1.56 -1.31 -2.91
N GLN A 148 -1.27 -0.99 -1.65
CA GLN A 148 -1.97 -1.54 -0.49
C GLN A 148 -2.22 -0.48 0.58
N TRP A 149 -3.48 -0.25 0.93
CA TRP A 149 -3.86 0.49 2.12
C TRP A 149 -4.33 -0.49 3.19
N LYS A 150 -3.70 -0.44 4.36
CA LYS A 150 -3.91 -1.39 5.45
C LYS A 150 -4.33 -0.65 6.71
N GLN A 151 -5.02 -1.37 7.59
CA GLN A 151 -5.41 -0.90 8.92
C GLN A 151 -4.73 -1.74 10.01
N SER A 152 -4.51 -1.15 11.18
CA SER A 152 -4.09 -1.90 12.37
C SER A 152 -5.06 -3.06 12.66
N GLY A 153 -4.53 -4.22 13.05
CA GLY A 153 -5.36 -5.36 13.45
C GLY A 153 -5.95 -6.18 12.30
N SER A 154 -5.74 -5.78 11.04
CA SER A 154 -6.08 -6.61 9.88
C SER A 154 -4.83 -7.15 9.17
N GLN A 155 -4.90 -8.41 8.75
CA GLN A 155 -3.86 -9.04 7.92
C GLN A 155 -4.01 -8.67 6.45
N SER A 156 -5.19 -8.21 6.02
CA SER A 156 -5.51 -7.86 4.64
C SER A 156 -5.59 -6.35 4.45
N PRO A 157 -5.20 -5.83 3.27
CA PRO A 157 -5.44 -4.43 2.93
C PRO A 157 -6.93 -4.14 2.75
N PHE A 158 -7.44 -3.04 3.32
CA PHE A 158 -8.83 -2.63 3.12
C PHE A 158 -9.09 -2.07 1.72
N LEU A 159 -8.05 -1.62 1.02
CA LEU A 159 -8.05 -1.31 -0.41
C LEU A 159 -6.75 -1.83 -1.03
N ALA A 160 -6.86 -2.57 -2.13
CA ALA A 160 -5.71 -3.12 -2.82
C ALA A 160 -5.81 -3.02 -4.34
N GLN A 161 -4.67 -2.69 -4.96
CA GLN A 161 -4.39 -2.86 -6.37
C GLN A 161 -3.86 -4.26 -6.62
N ARG A 162 -4.60 -5.05 -7.39
CA ARG A 162 -4.34 -6.48 -7.59
C ARG A 162 -4.27 -6.84 -9.06
N PHE A 163 -3.54 -7.91 -9.33
CA PHE A 163 -3.34 -8.46 -10.66
C PHE A 163 -3.48 -9.97 -10.58
N LYS A 164 -4.26 -10.52 -11.50
CA LYS A 164 -4.40 -11.95 -11.72
C LYS A 164 -4.70 -12.18 -13.19
N GLY A 165 -4.03 -13.16 -13.81
CA GLY A 165 -4.15 -13.40 -15.26
C GLY A 165 -3.75 -12.19 -16.12
N GLY A 166 -2.85 -11.33 -15.64
CA GLY A 166 -2.45 -10.10 -16.33
C GLY A 166 -3.50 -8.98 -16.33
N ALA A 167 -4.56 -9.08 -15.52
CA ALA A 167 -5.62 -8.08 -15.48
C ALA A 167 -5.63 -7.30 -14.16
N PHE A 168 -5.62 -5.96 -14.27
CA PHE A 168 -5.68 -5.05 -13.13
C PHE A 168 -7.10 -5.00 -12.53
N HIS A 169 -7.20 -5.12 -11.21
CA HIS A 169 -8.44 -4.96 -10.47
C HIS A 169 -8.21 -4.35 -9.09
N LEU A 170 -9.26 -3.73 -8.54
CA LEU A 170 -9.29 -3.20 -7.19
C LEU A 170 -10.25 -3.99 -6.33
N THR A 171 -9.83 -4.28 -5.10
CA THR A 171 -10.71 -4.89 -4.09
C THR A 171 -10.72 -4.09 -2.81
N LEU A 172 -11.84 -4.16 -2.11
CA LEU A 172 -11.98 -3.71 -0.74
C LEU A 172 -12.10 -4.88 0.23
N GLU A 173 -11.78 -4.64 1.50
CA GLU A 173 -12.22 -5.50 2.60
C GLU A 173 -13.37 -4.81 3.34
N GLN A 174 -14.31 -5.61 3.84
CA GLN A 174 -15.46 -5.17 4.63
C GLN A 174 -15.60 -6.11 5.82
N ALA A 175 -15.66 -5.57 7.04
CA ALA A 175 -15.96 -6.37 8.23
C ALA A 175 -17.36 -7.01 8.12
N THR A 176 -17.51 -8.23 8.66
CA THR A 176 -18.82 -8.88 8.78
C THR A 176 -19.40 -8.66 10.18
N ALA A 177 -20.63 -9.14 10.40
CA ALA A 177 -21.21 -9.16 11.74
C ALA A 177 -20.47 -10.13 12.70
N SER A 178 -19.76 -11.11 12.14
CA SER A 178 -18.97 -12.08 12.88
C SER A 178 -17.57 -11.52 13.14
N PRO A 179 -17.14 -11.36 14.41
CA PRO A 179 -15.80 -10.89 14.72
C PRO A 179 -14.71 -11.74 14.05
N GLY A 180 -13.70 -11.08 13.49
CA GLY A 180 -12.58 -11.76 12.82
C GLY A 180 -12.85 -12.24 11.39
N GLN A 181 -14.11 -12.20 10.93
CA GLN A 181 -14.47 -12.48 9.55
C GLN A 181 -14.45 -11.20 8.70
N GLN A 182 -13.99 -11.33 7.47
CA GLN A 182 -13.90 -10.23 6.52
C GLN A 182 -14.32 -10.66 5.11
N CYS A 183 -15.11 -9.82 4.49
CA CYS A 183 -15.52 -9.93 3.10
C CYS A 183 -14.51 -9.22 2.20
N ARG A 184 -14.19 -9.83 1.05
CA ARG A 184 -13.53 -9.15 -0.06
C ARG A 184 -14.56 -8.79 -1.13
N VAL A 185 -14.48 -7.56 -1.62
CA VAL A 185 -15.41 -7.02 -2.62
C VAL A 185 -14.62 -6.46 -3.80
N LEU A 186 -14.95 -6.89 -5.02
CA LEU A 186 -14.42 -6.35 -6.27
C LEU A 186 -15.13 -5.03 -6.61
N VAL A 187 -14.36 -3.95 -6.81
CA VAL A 187 -14.95 -2.61 -7.03
C VAL A 187 -14.57 -1.97 -8.37
N ALA A 188 -13.39 -2.29 -8.92
CA ALA A 188 -12.99 -1.86 -10.25
C ALA A 188 -12.13 -2.93 -10.94
N TRP A 189 -12.15 -2.94 -12.27
CA TRP A 189 -11.41 -3.92 -13.08
C TRP A 189 -11.14 -3.37 -14.49
N GLN A 190 -10.04 -3.84 -15.07
CA GLN A 190 -9.66 -3.66 -16.48
C GLN A 190 -10.67 -4.36 -17.40
N ASP A 191 -10.82 -3.88 -18.64
CA ASP A 191 -11.60 -4.60 -19.64
C ASP A 191 -11.04 -6.00 -19.91
N GLY A 192 -11.94 -6.97 -20.13
CA GLY A 192 -11.58 -8.38 -20.33
C GLY A 192 -11.24 -9.14 -19.04
N TYR A 193 -11.47 -8.56 -17.86
CA TYR A 193 -11.25 -9.25 -16.59
C TYR A 193 -12.05 -10.56 -16.48
N ASP A 194 -11.37 -11.65 -16.08
CA ASP A 194 -12.00 -12.95 -15.84
C ASP A 194 -12.53 -13.05 -14.40
N PHE A 195 -13.86 -13.16 -14.28
CA PHE A 195 -14.52 -13.29 -12.98
C PHE A 195 -14.46 -14.72 -12.40
N SER A 196 -13.95 -15.71 -13.15
CA SER A 196 -13.77 -17.08 -12.65
C SER A 196 -12.84 -17.16 -11.44
N ASP A 197 -12.00 -16.13 -11.26
CA ASP A 197 -11.13 -15.95 -10.11
C ASP A 197 -11.84 -15.73 -8.78
N PHE A 198 -13.14 -15.40 -8.83
CA PHE A 198 -13.96 -15.21 -7.65
C PHE A 198 -14.85 -16.43 -7.38
N PRO A 199 -15.04 -16.82 -6.09
CA PRO A 199 -15.89 -17.94 -5.74
C PRO A 199 -17.28 -17.86 -6.38
N ALA A 200 -17.62 -18.88 -7.16
CA ALA A 200 -18.88 -18.97 -7.91
C ALA A 200 -19.16 -17.77 -8.85
N GLY A 201 -18.12 -17.08 -9.32
CA GLY A 201 -18.26 -15.87 -10.15
C GLY A 201 -18.84 -14.65 -9.41
N SER A 202 -18.92 -14.70 -8.08
CA SER A 202 -19.44 -13.60 -7.27
C SER A 202 -18.49 -12.39 -7.31
N ARG A 203 -19.02 -11.17 -7.20
CA ARG A 203 -18.17 -9.96 -7.04
C ARG A 203 -17.79 -9.69 -5.60
N SER A 204 -18.26 -10.52 -4.67
CA SER A 204 -17.95 -10.41 -3.25
C SER A 204 -18.02 -11.77 -2.57
N PHE A 205 -17.12 -12.04 -1.63
CA PHE A 205 -17.04 -13.33 -0.94
C PHE A 205 -16.41 -13.17 0.44
N LEU A 206 -16.71 -14.11 1.34
CA LEU A 206 -16.01 -14.22 2.62
C LEU A 206 -14.57 -14.58 2.31
N HIS A 207 -13.62 -13.70 2.58
CA HIS A 207 -12.21 -13.91 2.21
C HIS A 207 -11.42 -14.64 3.30
N GLY A 208 -11.74 -14.37 4.56
CA GLY A 208 -11.07 -15.02 5.69
C GLY A 208 -11.78 -14.75 6.99
N GLY A 209 -11.35 -15.48 8.00
CA GLY A 209 -11.88 -15.49 9.36
C GLY A 209 -11.81 -16.91 9.92
N ALA A 210 -12.29 -17.08 11.14
CA ALA A 210 -12.40 -18.38 11.77
C ALA A 210 -13.83 -18.68 12.20
N ASP A 211 -14.14 -19.95 12.40
CA ASP A 211 -15.36 -20.36 13.11
C ASP A 211 -15.22 -20.20 14.63
N GLU A 212 -16.24 -20.57 15.39
CA GLU A 212 -16.25 -20.48 16.85
C GLU A 212 -15.19 -21.35 17.54
N LEU A 213 -14.52 -22.24 16.79
CA LEU A 213 -13.45 -23.12 17.27
C LEU A 213 -12.06 -22.63 16.79
N ASP A 214 -11.96 -21.40 16.31
CA ASP A 214 -10.75 -20.79 15.74
C ASP A 214 -10.22 -21.55 14.50
N VAL A 215 -11.08 -22.29 13.78
CA VAL A 215 -10.70 -22.96 12.53
C VAL A 215 -10.83 -21.98 11.37
N GLU A 216 -9.76 -21.81 10.59
CA GLU A 216 -9.73 -20.94 9.41
C GLU A 216 -10.80 -21.35 8.39
N LEU A 217 -11.62 -20.38 8.00
CA LEU A 217 -12.70 -20.59 7.05
C LEU A 217 -12.20 -20.42 5.61
N PRO A 218 -12.54 -21.35 4.69
CA PRO A 218 -12.18 -21.20 3.29
C PRO A 218 -12.98 -20.06 2.64
N PRO A 219 -12.45 -19.46 1.56
CA PRO A 219 -13.20 -18.47 0.79
C PRO A 219 -14.52 -19.03 0.26
N ALA A 220 -15.63 -18.33 0.51
CA ALA A 220 -16.97 -18.79 0.12
C ALA A 220 -17.90 -17.63 -0.27
N PRO A 221 -18.87 -17.83 -1.18
CA PRO A 221 -19.94 -16.87 -1.40
C PRO A 221 -20.72 -16.62 -0.10
N ALA A 222 -20.94 -15.35 0.23
CA ALA A 222 -21.69 -14.96 1.42
C ALA A 222 -22.59 -13.76 1.11
N GLY A 223 -23.90 -13.89 1.39
CA GLY A 223 -24.91 -12.87 1.10
C GLY A 223 -24.86 -11.63 2.01
N GLU A 224 -23.94 -11.61 2.97
CA GLU A 224 -23.63 -10.42 3.77
C GLU A 224 -22.53 -9.55 3.14
N CYS A 225 -21.71 -10.10 2.25
CA CYS A 225 -20.65 -9.34 1.62
C CYS A 225 -21.23 -8.30 0.65
N ALA A 226 -20.57 -7.14 0.60
CA ALA A 226 -21.01 -5.93 -0.09
C ALA A 226 -22.33 -5.33 0.44
N ARG A 227 -22.87 -5.81 1.56
CA ARG A 227 -24.07 -5.22 2.15
C ARG A 227 -23.79 -3.79 2.60
N GLY A 228 -24.68 -2.88 2.23
CA GLY A 228 -24.56 -1.46 2.57
C GLY A 228 -23.51 -0.69 1.77
N LEU A 229 -22.80 -1.33 0.82
CA LEU A 229 -21.91 -0.63 -0.10
C LEU A 229 -22.70 -0.08 -1.28
N ALA A 230 -22.46 1.18 -1.62
CA ALA A 230 -22.82 1.78 -2.89
C ALA A 230 -21.57 1.83 -3.77
N ILE A 231 -21.55 1.09 -4.87
CA ILE A 231 -20.40 1.01 -5.79
C ILE A 231 -20.84 1.58 -7.14
N ASP A 232 -20.29 2.72 -7.52
CA ASP A 232 -20.52 3.37 -8.81
C ASP A 232 -19.24 3.32 -9.65
N ARG A 233 -19.14 2.32 -10.53
CA ARG A 233 -18.01 2.15 -11.46
C ARG A 233 -18.37 2.74 -12.82
N VAL A 234 -17.60 3.73 -13.26
CA VAL A 234 -17.87 4.50 -14.48
C VAL A 234 -16.86 4.26 -15.61
N ALA A 235 -15.70 3.67 -15.31
CA ALA A 235 -14.67 3.36 -16.31
C ALA A 235 -13.90 2.07 -15.98
N PRO A 236 -13.28 1.42 -16.98
CA PRO A 236 -12.30 0.37 -16.73
C PRO A 236 -10.98 0.93 -16.21
N LEU A 237 -10.20 0.07 -15.55
CA LEU A 237 -8.81 0.38 -15.22
C LEU A 237 -7.92 0.26 -16.47
N PRO A 238 -6.94 1.16 -16.68
CA PRO A 238 -5.94 1.02 -17.73
C PRO A 238 -4.92 -0.09 -17.36
N SER A 239 -4.20 -0.59 -18.36
CA SER A 239 -3.17 -1.60 -18.14
C SER A 239 -1.82 -0.96 -17.79
N PRO A 240 -1.19 -1.28 -16.65
CA PRO A 240 0.14 -0.77 -16.29
C PRO A 240 1.28 -1.63 -16.87
N PHE A 241 0.98 -2.65 -17.68
CA PHE A 241 1.98 -3.53 -18.25
C PHE A 241 2.68 -2.86 -19.44
N GLY A 242 3.95 -2.51 -19.25
CA GLY A 242 4.76 -1.81 -20.26
C GLY A 242 4.38 -0.35 -20.49
N ALA A 243 3.48 0.21 -19.68
CA ALA A 243 3.01 1.59 -19.76
C ALA A 243 2.88 2.19 -18.35
N TRP A 244 3.04 3.51 -18.26
CA TRP A 244 2.74 4.24 -17.04
C TRP A 244 1.24 4.44 -16.89
N VAL A 245 0.76 4.31 -15.66
CA VAL A 245 -0.61 4.64 -15.24
C VAL A 245 -0.52 5.63 -14.10
N ASP A 246 -1.25 6.74 -14.23
CA ASP A 246 -1.34 7.75 -13.18
C ASP A 246 -2.59 7.46 -12.33
N MET A 247 -2.40 7.23 -11.04
CA MET A 247 -3.48 6.91 -10.10
C MET A 247 -3.72 8.09 -9.17
N VAL A 248 -5.00 8.37 -8.89
CA VAL A 248 -5.41 9.18 -7.73
C VAL A 248 -6.41 8.38 -6.92
N VAL A 249 -6.22 8.34 -5.60
CA VAL A 249 -7.09 7.67 -4.64
C VAL A 249 -7.43 8.64 -3.51
N HIS A 250 -8.71 8.93 -3.35
CA HIS A 250 -9.25 9.63 -2.20
C HIS A 250 -9.88 8.61 -1.26
N LEU A 251 -9.58 8.69 0.03
CA LEU A 251 -10.16 7.80 1.02
C LEU A 251 -10.48 8.52 2.33
N ARG A 252 -11.58 8.09 2.95
CA ARG A 252 -11.98 8.41 4.32
C ARG A 252 -12.64 7.15 4.88
N VAL A 253 -11.85 6.30 5.55
CA VAL A 253 -12.25 4.91 5.88
C VAL A 253 -12.05 4.62 7.37
N ALA A 254 -13.16 4.44 8.09
CA ALA A 254 -13.20 4.14 9.52
C ALA A 254 -13.99 2.86 9.86
N GLY A 255 -14.49 2.11 8.87
CA GLY A 255 -15.36 0.96 9.08
C GLY A 255 -16.83 1.32 9.30
N GLY A 256 -17.25 2.51 8.86
CA GLY A 256 -18.57 3.09 9.12
C GLY A 256 -19.41 3.34 7.87
N PRO A 257 -20.71 3.63 8.01
CA PRO A 257 -21.62 3.83 6.88
C PRO A 257 -21.27 5.05 6.01
N ASP A 258 -20.50 6.01 6.55
CA ASP A 258 -20.09 7.24 5.85
C ASP A 258 -18.70 7.12 5.20
N ASP A 259 -18.08 5.93 5.18
CA ASP A 259 -16.78 5.77 4.53
C ASP A 259 -16.89 6.04 3.04
N LEU A 260 -15.80 6.57 2.47
CA LEU A 260 -15.71 6.95 1.08
C LEU A 260 -14.38 6.49 0.49
N ILE A 261 -14.42 5.93 -0.71
CA ILE A 261 -13.26 5.71 -1.57
C ILE A 261 -13.60 6.19 -2.97
N GLU A 262 -12.75 7.03 -3.55
CA GLU A 262 -12.84 7.45 -4.94
C GLU A 262 -11.51 7.18 -5.64
N VAL A 263 -11.58 6.68 -6.87
CA VAL A 263 -10.40 6.33 -7.65
C VAL A 263 -10.48 6.93 -9.03
N TRP A 264 -9.38 7.53 -9.46
CA TRP A 264 -9.12 7.96 -10.83
C TRP A 264 -7.90 7.24 -11.38
N ALA A 265 -7.94 7.00 -12.69
CA ALA A 265 -6.80 6.51 -13.45
C ALA A 265 -6.65 7.35 -14.72
N ASP A 266 -5.42 7.78 -15.02
CA ASP A 266 -5.07 8.68 -16.12
C ASP A 266 -5.99 9.92 -16.17
N GLY A 267 -6.33 10.43 -14.97
CA GLY A 267 -7.20 11.59 -14.79
C GLY A 267 -8.70 11.36 -14.98
N ARG A 268 -9.13 10.14 -15.27
CA ARG A 268 -10.54 9.81 -15.47
C ARG A 268 -11.09 9.13 -14.22
N PRO A 269 -12.30 9.49 -13.75
CA PRO A 269 -12.92 8.76 -12.65
C PRO A 269 -13.13 7.30 -13.06
N VAL A 270 -12.88 6.39 -12.13
CA VAL A 270 -13.01 4.93 -12.33
C VAL A 270 -14.13 4.37 -11.48
N VAL A 271 -14.07 4.62 -10.17
CA VAL A 271 -15.06 4.13 -9.21
C VAL A 271 -15.19 5.06 -8.01
N THR A 272 -16.42 5.22 -7.55
CA THR A 272 -16.75 5.76 -6.23
C THR A 272 -17.41 4.66 -5.40
N VAL A 273 -16.95 4.48 -4.17
CA VAL A 273 -17.52 3.53 -3.20
C VAL A 273 -17.88 4.26 -1.93
N GLY A 274 -19.14 4.11 -1.50
CA GLY A 274 -19.62 4.56 -0.20
C GLY A 274 -20.12 3.39 0.66
N GLY A 275 -20.07 3.52 1.98
CA GLY A 275 -20.57 2.51 2.93
C GLY A 275 -19.45 1.84 3.73
N PRO A 276 -19.75 0.85 4.58
CA PRO A 276 -18.80 0.34 5.58
C PRO A 276 -17.63 -0.44 4.95
N VAL A 277 -16.44 0.18 4.92
CA VAL A 277 -15.20 -0.38 4.37
C VAL A 277 -14.15 -0.54 5.47
N GLY A 278 -13.40 -1.64 5.41
CA GLY A 278 -12.38 -1.95 6.41
C GLY A 278 -12.95 -2.40 7.74
N SER A 279 -12.19 -2.16 8.81
CA SER A 279 -12.52 -2.60 10.18
C SER A 279 -12.92 -1.42 11.07
N PRO A 280 -14.06 -1.49 11.79
CA PRO A 280 -14.46 -0.46 12.76
C PRO A 280 -13.58 -0.44 14.01
N ALA A 281 -12.75 -1.48 14.23
CA ALA A 281 -11.80 -1.54 15.34
C ALA A 281 -10.42 -0.97 15.01
N ALA A 282 -10.20 -0.56 13.74
CA ALA A 282 -8.93 -0.01 13.31
C ALA A 282 -8.63 1.33 14.00
N ARG A 283 -7.42 1.47 14.55
CA ARG A 283 -6.94 2.72 15.12
C ARG A 283 -6.15 3.53 14.12
N ASP A 284 -5.35 2.85 13.32
CA ASP A 284 -4.46 3.47 12.35
C ASP A 284 -4.59 2.82 10.97
N GLN A 285 -4.09 3.54 9.97
CA GLN A 285 -3.99 3.14 8.58
C GLN A 285 -2.64 3.54 7.98
N TYR A 286 -2.15 2.77 7.02
CA TYR A 286 -0.87 2.99 6.38
C TYR A 286 -0.85 2.47 4.94
N PHE A 287 0.07 3.00 4.14
CA PHE A 287 0.22 2.70 2.71
C PHE A 287 1.52 1.94 2.45
N LYS A 288 1.46 0.98 1.52
CA LYS A 288 2.61 0.33 0.92
C LYS A 288 2.47 0.28 -0.59
N PHE A 289 3.61 0.29 -1.26
CA PHE A 289 3.67 0.13 -2.70
C PHE A 289 4.80 -0.79 -3.12
N GLY A 290 4.56 -1.63 -4.12
CA GLY A 290 5.55 -2.54 -4.70
C GLY A 290 5.04 -3.97 -4.77
N PRO A 291 5.68 -4.84 -5.56
CA PRO A 291 5.15 -6.16 -5.84
C PRO A 291 5.14 -7.01 -4.57
N TYR A 292 4.00 -7.62 -4.30
CA TYR A 292 3.79 -8.68 -3.33
C TYR A 292 3.03 -9.81 -4.03
N ARG A 293 3.67 -10.95 -4.23
CA ARG A 293 3.13 -12.04 -5.05
C ARG A 293 3.34 -13.42 -4.46
N ASP A 294 2.58 -14.36 -4.99
CA ASP A 294 2.81 -15.79 -4.77
C ASP A 294 4.15 -16.24 -5.39
N PRO A 295 4.71 -17.38 -4.94
CA PRO A 295 5.91 -17.98 -5.50
C PRO A 295 5.94 -17.96 -7.03
N SER A 296 7.04 -17.46 -7.59
CA SER A 296 7.27 -17.47 -9.04
C SER A 296 8.75 -17.43 -9.35
N PRO A 297 9.22 -18.17 -10.37
CA PRO A 297 10.60 -18.08 -10.84
C PRO A 297 10.84 -16.89 -11.77
N ALA A 298 9.79 -16.23 -12.27
CA ALA A 298 9.92 -15.17 -13.26
C ALA A 298 10.32 -13.84 -12.61
N PRO A 299 11.34 -13.10 -13.09
CA PRO A 299 11.68 -11.79 -12.55
C PRO A 299 10.53 -10.79 -12.74
N LEU A 300 10.43 -9.82 -11.84
CA LEU A 300 9.42 -8.77 -11.89
C LEU A 300 10.02 -7.43 -11.45
N VAL A 301 9.80 -6.41 -12.25
CA VAL A 301 10.10 -5.01 -11.89
C VAL A 301 8.80 -4.22 -11.90
N VAL A 302 8.54 -3.53 -10.78
CA VAL A 302 7.55 -2.47 -10.70
C VAL A 302 8.31 -1.16 -10.54
N ARG A 303 7.89 -0.15 -11.30
CA ARG A 303 8.39 1.22 -11.22
C ARG A 303 7.33 2.12 -10.63
N PHE A 304 7.78 3.11 -9.87
CA PHE A 304 6.95 4.00 -9.08
C PHE A 304 7.51 5.40 -9.08
N ASP A 305 6.65 6.38 -9.30
CA ASP A 305 7.07 7.76 -9.52
C ASP A 305 5.98 8.74 -9.09
N ASP A 306 6.31 10.03 -9.04
CA ASP A 306 5.38 11.14 -8.82
C ASP A 306 4.47 10.97 -7.60
N PHE A 307 4.98 10.35 -6.53
CA PHE A 307 4.16 10.11 -5.34
C PHE A 307 3.83 11.41 -4.64
N SER A 308 2.58 11.50 -4.21
CA SER A 308 2.13 12.52 -3.28
C SER A 308 0.98 12.04 -2.39
N ARG A 309 0.90 12.61 -1.20
CA ARG A 309 -0.25 12.53 -0.30
C ARG A 309 -0.62 13.94 0.14
N GLY A 310 -1.90 14.30 0.01
CA GLY A 310 -2.40 15.65 0.26
C GLY A 310 -3.88 15.66 0.63
N ASP A 311 -4.54 16.80 0.38
CA ASP A 311 -5.91 17.10 0.81
C ASP A 311 -6.91 17.31 -0.33
N SER A 312 -6.46 17.19 -1.58
CA SER A 312 -7.30 17.42 -2.76
C SER A 312 -6.75 16.70 -3.99
N PHE A 313 -7.61 16.47 -4.99
CA PHE A 313 -7.23 15.91 -6.28
C PHE A 313 -6.07 16.70 -6.91
N ALA A 314 -6.19 18.03 -6.99
CA ALA A 314 -5.19 18.89 -7.63
C ALA A 314 -3.83 18.87 -6.90
N ALA A 315 -3.84 18.69 -5.57
CA ALA A 315 -2.62 18.59 -4.78
C ALA A 315 -1.86 17.28 -5.02
N VAL A 316 -2.50 16.24 -5.57
CA VAL A 316 -1.88 14.92 -5.71
C VAL A 316 -1.82 14.37 -7.14
N ASP A 317 -2.57 14.93 -8.08
CA ASP A 317 -2.61 14.44 -9.47
C ASP A 317 -1.21 14.42 -10.11
N PRO A 318 -0.66 13.23 -10.47
CA PRO A 318 0.68 13.11 -11.05
C PRO A 318 0.86 13.89 -12.35
N ARG A 319 -0.23 14.10 -13.10
CA ARG A 319 -0.20 14.84 -14.37
C ARG A 319 0.15 16.31 -14.20
N ARG A 320 0.16 16.84 -12.97
CA ARG A 320 0.71 18.19 -12.70
C ARG A 320 2.21 18.30 -13.01
N PHE A 321 2.90 17.17 -13.17
CA PHE A 321 4.29 17.08 -13.58
C PHE A 321 4.47 16.90 -15.09
N ASP A 322 3.37 16.85 -15.87
CA ASP A 322 3.44 16.83 -17.33
C ASP A 322 4.05 18.15 -17.86
N PRO A 323 4.90 18.09 -18.90
CA PRO A 323 5.58 19.25 -19.46
C PRO A 323 4.67 20.22 -20.22
#